data_AF-A0A2L2YB46-F1
#
_entry.id   AF-A0A2L2YB46-F1
#
_cell.length_a   1.000
_cell.length_b   1.000
_cell.length_c   1.000
_cell.angle_alpha   90.00
_cell.angle_beta   90.00
_cell.angle_gamma   90.00
#
_symmetry.space_group_name_H-M   'P 1'
#
loop_
_entity.id
_entity.type
_entity.pdbx_description
1 polymer ?
#
loop_
_entity_poly.entity_id
_entity_poly.type
_entity_poly.pdbx_seq_one_letter_code
_entity_poly.pdbx_strand_id
1 'polypeptide(L)' 'VWGGFSVDNPTFTRFFTFHFIFPFIILFMVIFHLVFLHETGSRNSLGINRDVDKIALHPYFRFKDI' A
#
# COMPACT_ATOMS: atom_id res chain seq x y z
N VAL A 1 8.54 -22.02 -12.40
CA VAL A 1 7.18 -21.58 -12.01
C VAL A 1 6.18 -22.74 -12.08
N TRP A 2 6.10 -23.45 -13.21
CA TRP A 2 5.02 -24.42 -13.43
C TRP A 2 5.17 -25.79 -12.72
N GLY A 3 6.39 -26.23 -12.43
CA GLY A 3 6.61 -27.53 -11.79
C GLY A 3 6.49 -28.73 -12.74
N GLY A 4 6.55 -28.47 -14.06
CA GLY A 4 6.51 -29.43 -15.16
C GLY A 4 6.80 -28.72 -16.49
N PHE A 5 6.57 -29.39 -17.63
CA PHE A 5 6.80 -28.83 -18.98
C PHE A 5 5.67 -27.89 -19.44
N SER A 6 4.49 -27.99 -18.85
CA SER A 6 3.32 -27.15 -19.12
C SER A 6 2.67 -26.68 -17.81
N VAL A 7 1.72 -25.74 -17.94
CA VAL A 7 0.86 -25.33 -16.81
C VAL A 7 -0.09 -26.47 -16.49
N ASP A 8 -0.06 -26.91 -15.24
CA ASP A 8 -0.88 -28.02 -14.76
C ASP A 8 -1.13 -27.87 -13.24
N ASN A 9 -1.76 -28.86 -12.60
CA ASN A 9 -2.14 -28.85 -11.18
C ASN A 9 -1.02 -28.39 -10.20
N PRO A 10 0.27 -28.77 -10.38
CA PRO A 10 1.35 -28.26 -9.52
C PRO A 10 1.52 -26.74 -9.60
N THR A 11 1.21 -26.13 -10.75
CA THR A 11 1.24 -24.66 -10.92
C THR A 11 0.12 -24.00 -10.12
N PHE A 12 -1.11 -24.52 -10.24
CA PHE A 12 -2.29 -23.96 -9.57
C PHE A 12 -2.12 -23.96 -8.05
N THR A 13 -1.67 -25.07 -7.48
CA THR A 13 -1.45 -25.20 -6.03
C THR A 13 -0.42 -24.18 -5.54
N ARG A 14 0.68 -23.96 -6.27
CA ARG A 14 1.70 -22.96 -5.91
C ARG A 14 1.18 -21.53 -6.05
N PHE A 15 0.42 -21.24 -7.09
CA PHE A 15 -0.18 -19.92 -7.30
C PHE A 15 -1.20 -19.56 -6.23
N PHE A 16 -1.98 -20.53 -5.77
CA PHE A 16 -2.84 -20.31 -4.61
C PHE A 16 -2.02 -19.94 -3.37
N THR A 17 -0.95 -20.67 -3.07
CA THR A 17 -0.06 -20.32 -1.93
C THR A 17 0.56 -18.93 -2.07
N PHE A 18 1.02 -18.55 -3.26
CA PHE A 18 1.55 -17.21 -3.53
C PHE A 18 0.47 -16.13 -3.40
N HIS A 19 -0.71 -16.36 -3.96
CA HIS A 19 -1.85 -15.45 -3.84
C HIS A 19 -2.29 -15.29 -2.39
N PHE A 20 -2.20 -16.33 -1.57
CA PHE A 20 -2.51 -16.25 -0.15
C PHE A 20 -1.48 -15.42 0.61
N ILE A 21 -0.18 -15.58 0.35
CA ILE A 21 0.87 -14.88 1.11
C ILE A 21 1.11 -13.43 0.64
N PHE A 22 0.96 -13.14 -0.66
CA PHE A 22 1.29 -11.83 -1.20
C PHE A 22 0.48 -10.65 -0.61
N PRO A 23 -0.83 -10.77 -0.34
CA PRO A 23 -1.59 -9.71 0.33
C PRO A 23 -0.98 -9.30 1.68
N PHE A 24 -0.44 -10.24 2.45
CA PHE A 24 0.22 -9.93 3.73
C PHE A 24 1.57 -9.25 3.54
N ILE A 25 2.32 -9.64 2.51
CA ILE A 25 3.58 -8.95 2.13
C ILE A 25 3.26 -7.51 1.70
N ILE A 26 2.23 -7.31 0.87
CA ILE A 26 1.78 -5.98 0.43
C ILE A 26 1.29 -5.16 1.63
N LEU A 27 0.54 -5.75 2.56
CA LEU A 27 0.12 -5.07 3.79
C LEU A 27 1.32 -4.51 4.57
N PHE A 28 2.39 -5.31 4.71
CA PHE A 28 3.61 -4.85 5.36
C PHE A 28 4.30 -3.72 4.58
N MET A 29 4.32 -3.81 3.24
CA MET A 29 4.81 -2.72 2.39
C MET A 29 3.98 -1.44 2.53
N VAL A 30 2.66 -1.54 2.69
CA VAL A 30 1.77 -0.39 2.94
C VAL A 30 2.09 0.26 4.28
N ILE A 31 2.37 -0.51 5.33
CA ILE A 31 2.79 0.05 6.63
C ILE A 31 4.08 0.84 6.47
N PHE A 32 5.11 0.28 5.82
CA PHE A 32 6.36 1.03 5.58
C PHE A 32 6.15 2.28 4.73
N HIS A 33 5.34 2.18 3.68
CA HIS A 33 4.98 3.32 2.86
C HIS A 33 4.35 4.44 3.70
N LEU A 34 3.42 4.10 4.59
CA LEU A 34 2.77 5.06 5.48
C LEU A 34 3.72 5.65 6.52
N VAL A 35 4.68 4.87 7.04
CA VAL A 35 5.71 5.39 7.96
C VAL A 35 6.58 6.43 7.26
N PHE A 36 7.09 6.15 6.05
CA PHE A 36 7.89 7.14 5.32
C PHE A 36 7.08 8.37 4.89
N LEU A 37 5.80 8.17 4.56
CA LEU A 37 4.90 9.28 4.29
C LEU A 37 4.65 10.11 5.57
N HIS A 38 4.59 9.49 6.74
CA HIS A 38 4.39 10.18 8.00
C HIS A 38 5.59 11.07 8.38
N GLU A 39 6.82 10.60 8.15
CA GLU A 39 8.04 11.37 8.43
C GLU A 39 8.14 12.66 7.60
N THR A 40 7.75 12.60 6.32
CA THR A 40 7.81 13.77 5.42
C THR A 40 6.51 14.56 5.37
N GLY A 41 5.37 13.90 5.60
CA GLY A 41 4.01 14.36 5.39
C GLY A 41 3.64 14.60 3.91
N SER A 42 2.34 14.69 3.63
CA SER A 42 1.83 14.86 2.25
C SER A 42 2.27 16.18 1.60
N ARG A 43 2.49 16.19 0.29
CA ARG A 43 2.68 17.45 -0.47
C ARG A 43 1.34 18.11 -0.77
N ASN A 44 1.36 19.41 -1.06
CA ASN A 44 0.19 20.16 -1.53
C ASN A 44 0.27 20.38 -3.05
N SER A 45 -0.86 20.76 -3.66
CA SER A 45 -0.98 20.99 -5.11
C SER A 45 -0.06 22.09 -5.65
N LEU A 46 0.32 23.04 -4.81
CA LEU A 46 1.20 24.16 -5.17
C LEU A 46 2.69 23.80 -5.05
N GLY A 47 3.04 22.67 -4.45
CA GLY A 47 4.42 22.23 -4.25
C GLY A 47 5.24 23.10 -3.28
N ILE A 48 4.60 24.00 -2.55
CA ILE A 48 5.26 24.91 -1.59
C ILE A 48 5.24 24.32 -0.17
N ASN A 49 5.96 24.95 0.76
CA ASN A 49 5.97 24.51 2.16
C ASN A 49 4.54 24.57 2.75
N ARG A 50 4.06 23.43 3.28
CA ARG A 50 2.72 23.27 3.88
C ARG A 50 2.68 23.71 5.36
N ASP A 51 3.83 23.82 6.03
CA ASP A 51 3.91 24.01 7.48
C ASP A 51 3.25 25.30 7.98
N VAL A 52 3.07 26.28 7.09
CA VAL A 52 2.42 27.56 7.36
C VAL A 52 0.91 27.40 7.62
N ASP A 53 0.28 26.39 7.02
CA ASP A 53 -1.18 26.16 7.12
C ASP A 53 -1.50 24.65 7.17
N LYS A 54 -1.25 24.05 8.33
CA LYS A 54 -1.62 22.65 8.60
C LYS A 54 -2.96 22.60 9.33
N ILE A 55 -3.87 21.79 8.78
CA ILE A 55 -5.11 21.40 9.44
C ILE A 55 -5.06 19.94 9.90
N ALA A 56 -5.79 19.61 10.96
CA ALA A 56 -5.83 18.26 11.51
C ALA A 56 -6.52 17.25 10.56
N LEU A 57 -6.12 15.97 10.63
CA LEU A 57 -6.72 14.89 9.83
C LEU A 57 -8.21 14.71 10.14
N HIS A 58 -8.54 14.60 11.43
CA HIS A 58 -9.92 14.59 11.93
C HIS A 58 -10.29 16.03 12.32
N PRO A 59 -11.46 16.57 11.91
CA PRO A 59 -12.53 15.96 11.09
C PRO A 59 -12.37 16.07 9.58
N TYR A 60 -11.56 17.01 9.11
CA TYR A 60 -11.59 17.50 7.74
C TYR A 60 -11.36 16.41 6.69
N PHE A 61 -10.25 15.68 6.78
CA PHE A 61 -9.92 14.65 5.78
C PHE A 61 -10.72 13.37 5.99
N ARG A 62 -11.06 13.02 7.24
CA ARG A 62 -11.93 11.86 7.51
C ARG A 62 -13.28 12.00 6.80
N PHE A 63 -13.95 13.15 6.91
CA PHE A 63 -15.22 13.38 6.23
C PHE A 63 -15.06 13.57 4.72
N LYS A 64 -13.89 13.99 4.25
CA LYS A 64 -13.59 14.13 2.82
C LYS A 64 -13.38 12.77 2.13
N ASP A 65 -12.83 11.80 2.84
CA ASP A 65 -12.51 10.47 2.30
C ASP A 65 -13.69 9.48 2.37
N ILE A 66 -14.69 9.74 3.23
CA ILE A 66 -15.99 9.03 3.26
C ILE A 66 -16.86 9.51 2.10
#